data_AF-A0A6J7K1P7-F1
#
_entry.id   AF-A0A6J7K1P7-F1
#
_cell.length_a   1.000
_cell.length_b   1.000
_cell.length_c   1.000
_cell.angle_alpha   90.00
_cell.angle_beta   90.00
_cell.angle_gamma   90.00
#
_symmetry.space_group_name_H-M   'P 1'
#
loop_
_entity.id
_entity.type
_entity.pdbx_description
1 polymer ?
#
loop_
_entity_poly.entity_id
_entity_poly.type
_entity_poly.pdbx_seq_one_letter_code
_entity_poly.pdbx_strand_id
1 'polypeptide(L)'
;MAVLHRVPGGADADGDRDRLGLFAALLAAALVLHVLWWHGLAVRSPWFAVVLAAGWVLARPTAFGRLLLLLAVASAAIVLELPALGTHLLLVLVLSCCVLVDVAVRRVRDGAAPGPAVAFARLRPFLRALVVVLYLAAALAKLNTTYLDPAVSPAGPLSAQVLWFAPDALAAPWHVRPAIWGSLAAELALPVLLLWRRTRSAALVVGLLFHAALALAGTVPFTALVLALYVAFLPGDVVGRVRDAAARVRRVGVPAGALPAAAVCAWLAAAALDVAPGRTTGEVLATATRVLVAGAGVAAAVLVVSTGRRTRAGRGPSAAAGARSSGRPGRPAPAFVAGLVALVLVAASPYLGHRAGDAFTMYSGLDASPDGWNHVLPLHEAPPRGEGTRGRTSTGGRPAVEPVRGPEGRRRAARRRHPGPHTIPTSTLRPPGPPTSSKLVAVRLHTRRADGTTWVDRGGAYVPESVVRPGATGLFYDGLSHQVEDVRGEGADVEVWARAATGGRRR
;
A
#
# COMPACT_ATOMS: atom_id res chain seq x y z
N MET A 1 -25.98 -26.81 -41.04
CA MET A 1 -24.75 -26.27 -41.66
C MET A 1 -24.26 -25.08 -40.84
N ALA A 2 -23.34 -25.32 -39.91
CA ALA A 2 -22.73 -24.26 -39.11
C ALA A 2 -21.61 -23.61 -39.94
N VAL A 3 -21.84 -22.41 -40.45
CA VAL A 3 -20.82 -21.59 -41.10
C VAL A 3 -19.83 -21.17 -40.02
N LEU A 4 -18.76 -21.96 -39.86
CA LEU A 4 -17.58 -21.62 -39.08
C LEU A 4 -16.88 -20.45 -39.79
N HIS A 5 -17.35 -19.23 -39.50
CA HIS A 5 -16.59 -18.02 -39.81
C HIS A 5 -15.22 -18.13 -39.13
N ARG A 6 -14.19 -18.47 -39.91
CA ARG A 6 -12.79 -18.25 -39.52
C ARG A 6 -12.61 -16.76 -39.30
N VAL A 7 -12.74 -16.33 -38.05
CA VAL A 7 -12.37 -14.98 -37.63
C VAL A 7 -10.88 -14.82 -37.93
N PRO A 8 -10.45 -13.82 -38.71
CA PRO A 8 -9.05 -13.61 -39.03
C PRO A 8 -8.27 -13.25 -37.75
N GLY A 9 -7.69 -14.26 -37.10
CA GLY A 9 -6.96 -14.16 -35.83
C GLY A 9 -5.50 -13.73 -35.96
N GLY A 10 -5.16 -12.88 -36.94
CA GLY A 10 -3.82 -12.87 -37.54
C GLY A 10 -2.69 -12.09 -36.85
N ALA A 11 -2.93 -11.27 -35.82
CA ALA A 11 -1.84 -10.56 -35.12
C ALA A 11 -2.25 -10.03 -33.74
N ASP A 12 -3.46 -9.48 -33.64
CA ASP A 12 -3.96 -8.91 -32.38
C ASP A 12 -4.17 -9.98 -31.29
N ALA A 13 -4.58 -11.18 -31.70
CA ALA A 13 -4.78 -12.31 -30.79
C ALA A 13 -3.48 -12.75 -30.11
N ASP A 14 -2.38 -12.82 -30.85
CA ASP A 14 -1.07 -13.15 -30.30
C ASP A 14 -0.58 -12.05 -29.35
N GLY A 15 -0.79 -10.79 -29.72
CA GLY A 15 -0.43 -9.64 -28.87
C GLY A 15 -1.16 -9.64 -27.52
N ASP A 16 -2.47 -9.97 -27.50
CA ASP A 16 -3.22 -10.03 -26.24
C ASP A 16 -2.91 -11.30 -25.42
N ARG A 17 -2.57 -12.42 -26.06
CA ARG A 17 -2.04 -13.59 -25.37
C ARG A 17 -0.69 -13.30 -24.70
N ASP A 18 0.20 -12.59 -25.38
CA ASP A 18 1.51 -12.18 -24.84
C ASP A 18 1.33 -11.20 -23.66
N ARG A 19 0.39 -10.26 -23.76
CA ARG A 19 0.03 -9.36 -22.64
C ARG A 19 -0.54 -10.12 -21.45
N LEU A 20 -1.40 -11.12 -21.68
CA LEU A 20 -1.89 -11.97 -20.58
C LEU A 20 -0.72 -12.63 -19.86
N GLY A 21 0.22 -13.21 -20.61
CA GLY A 21 1.40 -13.84 -20.04
C GLY A 21 2.22 -12.86 -19.19
N LEU A 22 2.50 -11.68 -19.72
CA LEU A 22 3.24 -10.66 -18.98
C LEU A 22 2.49 -10.19 -17.72
N PHE A 23 1.18 -9.95 -17.83
CA PHE A 23 0.33 -9.58 -16.70
C PHE A 23 0.31 -10.66 -15.62
N ALA A 24 0.08 -11.92 -15.98
CA ALA A 24 0.02 -13.03 -15.06
C ALA A 24 1.36 -13.26 -14.34
N ALA A 25 2.48 -13.15 -15.07
CA ALA A 25 3.82 -13.26 -14.49
C ALA A 25 4.09 -12.13 -13.48
N LEU A 26 3.80 -10.87 -13.83
CA LEU A 26 4.02 -9.74 -12.94
C LEU A 26 3.07 -9.76 -11.73
N LEU A 27 1.81 -10.17 -11.90
CA LEU A 27 0.88 -10.33 -10.78
C LEU A 27 1.33 -11.43 -9.82
N ALA A 28 1.78 -12.58 -10.35
CA ALA A 28 2.33 -13.66 -9.55
C ALA A 28 3.56 -13.19 -8.76
N ALA A 29 4.48 -12.47 -9.41
CA ALA A 29 5.65 -11.88 -8.76
C ALA A 29 5.24 -10.86 -7.67
N ALA A 30 4.26 -10.00 -7.94
CA ALA A 30 3.75 -9.03 -6.97
C ALA A 30 3.15 -9.70 -5.72
N LEU A 31 2.41 -10.80 -5.88
CA LEU A 31 1.86 -11.56 -4.76
C LEU A 31 2.93 -12.30 -3.97
N VAL A 32 3.95 -12.86 -4.62
CA VAL A 32 5.10 -13.41 -3.91
C VAL A 32 5.79 -12.32 -3.10
N LEU A 33 6.11 -11.18 -3.72
CA LEU A 33 6.72 -10.04 -3.02
C LEU A 33 5.86 -9.55 -1.85
N HIS A 34 4.54 -9.55 -1.98
CA HIS A 34 3.64 -9.22 -0.88
C HIS A 34 3.79 -10.19 0.30
N VAL A 35 3.70 -11.50 0.04
CA VAL A 35 3.84 -12.53 1.08
C VAL A 35 5.19 -12.41 1.77
N LEU A 36 6.26 -12.29 0.98
CA LEU A 36 7.61 -12.15 1.47
C LEU A 36 7.80 -10.89 2.33
N TRP A 37 7.18 -9.78 1.95
CA TRP A 37 7.34 -8.50 2.64
C TRP A 37 6.59 -8.43 3.97
N TRP A 38 5.40 -9.03 4.07
CA TRP A 38 4.51 -8.86 5.23
C TRP A 38 4.34 -10.11 6.09
N HIS A 39 4.33 -11.29 5.49
CA HIS A 39 4.04 -12.55 6.20
C HIS A 39 5.29 -13.41 6.41
N GLY A 40 6.39 -13.07 5.74
CA GLY A 40 7.54 -13.96 5.61
C GLY A 40 7.13 -15.31 5.01
N LEU A 41 7.86 -16.36 5.36
CA LEU A 41 7.61 -17.73 4.87
C LEU A 41 7.08 -18.63 5.98
N ALA A 42 5.94 -18.25 6.55
CA ALA A 42 5.23 -19.15 7.45
C ALA A 42 4.56 -20.27 6.64
N VAL A 43 5.12 -21.48 6.66
CA VAL A 43 4.59 -22.66 5.94
C VAL A 43 3.15 -23.00 6.34
N ARG A 44 2.74 -22.63 7.56
CA ARG A 44 1.37 -22.83 8.08
C ARG A 44 0.40 -21.70 7.72
N SER A 45 0.82 -20.69 6.98
CA SER A 45 -0.01 -19.57 6.57
C SER A 45 -0.79 -19.89 5.29
N PRO A 46 -2.06 -19.46 5.13
CA PRO A 46 -2.78 -19.57 3.86
C PRO A 46 -2.05 -18.91 2.68
N TRP A 47 -1.18 -17.93 2.97
CA TRP A 47 -0.33 -17.28 1.98
C TRP A 47 0.73 -18.20 1.35
N PHE A 48 1.10 -19.29 2.01
CA PHE A 48 2.00 -20.28 1.41
C PHE A 48 1.39 -20.90 0.14
N ALA A 49 0.07 -21.15 0.14
CA ALA A 49 -0.64 -21.63 -1.03
C ALA A 49 -0.62 -20.60 -2.18
N VAL A 50 -0.66 -19.30 -1.86
CA VAL A 50 -0.52 -18.21 -2.85
C VAL A 50 0.85 -18.26 -3.50
N VAL A 51 1.92 -18.46 -2.73
CA VAL A 51 3.30 -18.59 -3.27
C VAL A 51 3.41 -19.81 -4.20
N LEU A 52 2.85 -20.96 -3.83
CA LEU A 52 2.85 -22.16 -4.68
C LEU A 52 2.07 -21.93 -5.99
N ALA A 53 0.87 -21.34 -5.91
CA ALA A 53 0.07 -21.02 -7.08
C ALA A 53 0.77 -19.99 -7.99
N ALA A 54 1.45 -19.00 -7.40
CA ALA A 54 2.23 -18.00 -8.13
C ALA A 54 3.42 -18.65 -8.84
N GLY A 55 4.17 -19.54 -8.17
CA GLY A 55 5.23 -20.34 -8.79
C GLY A 55 4.71 -21.16 -9.98
N TRP A 56 3.52 -21.75 -9.85
CA TRP A 56 2.88 -22.50 -10.93
C TRP A 56 2.49 -21.61 -12.13
N VAL A 57 2.00 -20.39 -11.88
CA VAL A 57 1.76 -19.39 -12.92
C VAL A 57 3.07 -19.01 -13.62
N LEU A 58 4.13 -18.71 -12.86
CA LEU A 58 5.44 -18.32 -13.40
C LEU A 58 6.06 -19.41 -14.30
N ALA A 59 5.79 -20.68 -14.01
CA ALA A 59 6.22 -21.79 -14.87
C ALA A 59 5.54 -21.80 -16.26
N ARG A 60 4.33 -21.25 -16.40
CA ARG A 60 3.63 -21.14 -17.70
C ARG A 60 2.64 -19.97 -17.70
N PRO A 61 3.13 -18.71 -17.82
CA PRO A 61 2.31 -17.53 -17.53
C PRO A 61 1.17 -17.32 -18.55
N THR A 62 1.26 -17.90 -19.74
CA THR A 62 0.18 -17.84 -20.75
C THR A 62 -0.98 -18.81 -20.47
N ALA A 63 -0.87 -19.69 -19.47
CA ALA A 63 -1.90 -20.66 -19.13
C ALA A 63 -2.99 -20.02 -18.27
N PHE A 64 -4.07 -19.55 -18.91
CA PHE A 64 -5.14 -18.81 -18.23
C PHE A 64 -5.74 -19.55 -17.02
N GLY A 65 -5.89 -20.87 -17.09
CA GLY A 65 -6.37 -21.67 -15.95
C GLY A 65 -5.48 -21.58 -14.70
N ARG A 66 -4.15 -21.45 -14.86
CA ARG A 66 -3.23 -21.26 -13.71
C ARG A 66 -3.42 -19.90 -13.06
N LEU A 67 -3.65 -18.87 -13.88
CA LEU A 67 -4.00 -17.54 -13.37
C LEU A 67 -5.31 -17.59 -12.59
N LEU A 68 -6.34 -18.27 -13.09
CA LEU A 68 -7.61 -18.41 -12.37
C LEU A 68 -7.43 -19.11 -11.02
N LEU A 69 -6.60 -20.16 -10.94
CA LEU A 69 -6.29 -20.79 -9.65
C LEU A 69 -5.58 -19.81 -8.71
N LEU A 70 -4.57 -19.07 -9.19
CA LEU A 70 -3.89 -18.06 -8.39
C LEU A 70 -4.87 -17.01 -7.84
N LEU A 71 -5.77 -16.49 -8.68
CA LEU A 71 -6.78 -15.52 -8.26
C LEU A 71 -7.73 -16.11 -7.21
N ALA A 72 -8.15 -17.37 -7.35
CA ALA A 72 -9.01 -18.04 -6.37
C ALA A 72 -8.31 -18.24 -5.02
N VAL A 73 -7.07 -18.75 -5.04
CA VAL A 73 -6.26 -18.97 -3.83
C VAL A 73 -5.93 -17.66 -3.14
N ALA A 74 -5.54 -16.62 -3.90
CA ALA A 74 -5.28 -15.29 -3.36
C ALA A 74 -6.54 -14.67 -2.74
N SER A 75 -7.71 -14.80 -3.39
CA SER A 75 -8.98 -14.31 -2.83
C SER A 75 -9.32 -14.99 -1.51
N ALA A 76 -9.15 -16.32 -1.43
CA ALA A 76 -9.39 -17.07 -0.20
C ALA A 76 -8.45 -16.62 0.92
N ALA A 77 -7.15 -16.46 0.63
CA ALA A 77 -6.17 -15.97 1.61
C ALA A 77 -6.55 -14.55 2.11
N ILE A 78 -6.88 -13.63 1.21
CA ILE A 78 -7.26 -12.26 1.56
C ILE A 78 -8.54 -12.23 2.40
N VAL A 79 -9.55 -13.04 2.07
CA VAL A 79 -10.81 -13.10 2.85
C VAL A 79 -10.57 -13.56 4.28
N LEU A 80 -9.60 -14.46 4.51
CA LEU A 80 -9.24 -14.91 5.86
C LEU A 80 -8.56 -13.81 6.71
N GLU A 81 -8.06 -12.74 6.08
CA GLU A 81 -7.46 -11.60 6.79
C GLU A 81 -8.43 -10.46 7.06
N LEU A 82 -9.66 -10.54 6.55
CA LEU A 82 -10.69 -9.55 6.85
C LEU A 82 -10.93 -9.47 8.37
N PRO A 83 -11.05 -8.25 8.94
CA PRO A 83 -11.16 -6.96 8.24
C PRO A 83 -9.83 -6.19 8.06
N ALA A 84 -8.67 -6.75 8.41
CA ALA A 84 -7.39 -6.04 8.38
C ALA A 84 -6.72 -6.16 7.00
N LEU A 85 -7.14 -5.32 6.04
CA LEU A 85 -6.64 -5.40 4.66
C LEU A 85 -5.90 -4.16 4.22
N GLY A 86 -4.65 -4.34 3.81
CA GLY A 86 -3.96 -3.32 3.01
C GLY A 86 -4.75 -2.99 1.73
N THR A 87 -4.81 -1.70 1.38
CA THR A 87 -5.54 -1.19 0.20
C THR A 87 -5.23 -1.95 -1.11
N HIS A 88 -3.99 -2.41 -1.30
CA HIS A 88 -3.59 -3.17 -2.49
C HIS A 88 -4.14 -4.60 -2.49
N LEU A 89 -4.36 -5.22 -1.34
CA LEU A 89 -5.01 -6.53 -1.24
C LEU A 89 -6.49 -6.44 -1.58
N LEU A 90 -7.17 -5.38 -1.15
CA LEU A 90 -8.54 -5.12 -1.59
C LEU A 90 -8.62 -5.01 -3.12
N LEU A 91 -7.66 -4.32 -3.75
CA LEU A 91 -7.59 -4.23 -5.20
C LEU A 91 -7.39 -5.61 -5.87
N VAL A 92 -6.53 -6.46 -5.31
CA VAL A 92 -6.35 -7.85 -5.77
C VAL A 92 -7.64 -8.65 -5.59
N LEU A 93 -8.33 -8.52 -4.45
CA LEU A 93 -9.57 -9.23 -4.17
C LEU A 93 -10.66 -8.85 -5.18
N VAL A 94 -10.89 -7.54 -5.38
CA VAL A 94 -11.89 -7.07 -6.37
C VAL A 94 -11.55 -7.55 -7.77
N LEU A 95 -10.29 -7.41 -8.19
CA LEU A 95 -9.81 -7.92 -9.47
C LEU A 95 -10.09 -9.43 -9.62
N SER A 96 -9.71 -10.21 -8.61
CA SER A 96 -9.83 -11.67 -8.62
C SER A 96 -11.28 -12.11 -8.69
N CYS A 97 -12.13 -11.61 -7.79
CA CYS A 97 -13.56 -11.91 -7.77
C CYS A 97 -14.22 -11.55 -9.11
N CYS A 98 -13.93 -10.37 -9.66
CA CYS A 98 -14.52 -9.93 -10.91
C CYS A 98 -14.13 -10.83 -12.10
N VAL A 99 -12.87 -11.23 -12.18
CA VAL A 99 -12.38 -12.15 -13.24
C VAL A 99 -12.99 -13.54 -13.07
N LEU A 100 -13.03 -14.08 -11.85
CA LEU A 100 -13.58 -15.40 -11.56
C LEU A 100 -15.08 -15.45 -11.87
N VAL A 101 -15.85 -14.44 -11.46
CA VAL A 101 -17.29 -14.32 -11.74
C VAL A 101 -17.54 -14.19 -13.24
N ASP A 102 -16.77 -13.36 -13.97
CA ASP A 102 -16.93 -13.22 -15.42
C ASP A 102 -16.69 -14.55 -16.16
N VAL A 103 -15.65 -15.30 -15.76
CA VAL A 103 -15.36 -16.62 -16.34
C VAL A 103 -16.45 -17.63 -15.99
N ALA A 104 -16.92 -17.66 -14.74
CA ALA A 104 -17.97 -18.57 -14.30
C ALA A 104 -19.28 -18.34 -15.06
N VAL A 105 -19.74 -17.09 -15.14
CA VAL A 105 -20.96 -16.71 -15.87
C VAL A 105 -20.88 -17.14 -17.33
N ARG A 106 -19.72 -17.01 -17.97
CA ARG A 106 -19.51 -17.44 -19.36
C ARG A 106 -19.42 -18.93 -19.51
N ARG A 107 -18.78 -19.62 -18.59
CA ARG A 107 -18.73 -21.09 -18.64
C ARG A 107 -20.12 -21.69 -18.58
N VAL A 108 -21.03 -21.05 -17.84
CA VAL A 108 -22.46 -21.40 -17.75
C VAL A 108 -23.22 -21.01 -19.02
N ARG A 109 -23.05 -19.78 -19.53
CA ARG A 109 -23.81 -19.28 -20.70
C ARG A 109 -23.34 -19.83 -22.05
N ASP A 110 -22.02 -19.88 -22.24
CA ASP A 110 -21.37 -20.16 -23.52
C ASP A 110 -20.83 -21.60 -23.59
N GLY A 111 -20.92 -22.38 -22.50
CA GLY A 111 -20.45 -23.77 -22.44
C GLY A 111 -18.93 -23.96 -22.47
N ALA A 112 -18.14 -22.88 -22.53
CA ALA A 112 -16.68 -22.93 -22.53
C ALA A 112 -16.06 -21.69 -21.87
N ALA A 113 -14.86 -21.86 -21.30
CA ALA A 113 -14.08 -20.72 -20.82
C ALA A 113 -13.42 -19.99 -22.01
N PRO A 114 -13.30 -18.65 -21.97
CA PRO A 114 -12.66 -17.91 -23.05
C PRO A 114 -11.18 -18.30 -23.19
N GLY A 115 -10.70 -18.35 -24.43
CA GLY A 115 -9.27 -18.50 -24.70
C GLY A 115 -8.45 -17.33 -24.12
N PRO A 116 -7.14 -17.52 -23.86
CA PRO A 116 -6.26 -16.53 -23.23
C PRO A 116 -6.32 -15.12 -23.84
N ALA A 117 -6.25 -15.02 -25.17
CA ALA A 117 -6.27 -13.75 -25.88
C ALA A 117 -7.60 -13.01 -25.68
N VAL A 118 -8.73 -13.72 -25.83
CA VAL A 118 -10.08 -13.17 -25.66
C VAL A 118 -10.31 -12.75 -24.21
N ALA A 119 -9.83 -13.55 -23.25
CA ALA A 119 -9.92 -13.22 -21.83
C ALA A 119 -9.20 -11.89 -21.53
N PHE A 120 -7.96 -11.73 -22.00
CA PHE A 120 -7.20 -10.50 -21.74
C PHE A 120 -7.76 -9.28 -22.47
N ALA A 121 -8.18 -9.43 -23.73
CA ALA A 121 -8.83 -8.36 -24.49
C ALA A 121 -10.03 -7.76 -23.73
N ARG A 122 -10.79 -8.61 -23.04
CA ARG A 122 -11.95 -8.22 -22.22
C ARG A 122 -11.57 -7.68 -20.84
N LEU A 123 -10.54 -8.23 -20.22
CA LEU A 123 -10.00 -7.79 -18.94
C LEU A 123 -9.35 -6.40 -19.04
N ARG A 124 -8.70 -6.10 -20.17
CA ARG A 124 -7.87 -4.90 -20.37
C ARG A 124 -8.58 -3.57 -20.09
N PRO A 125 -9.82 -3.29 -20.57
CA PRO A 125 -10.54 -2.06 -20.19
C PRO A 125 -10.78 -1.93 -18.68
N PHE A 126 -11.10 -3.05 -18.01
CA PHE A 126 -11.30 -3.07 -16.56
C PHE A 126 -10.01 -2.74 -15.82
N LEU A 127 -8.88 -3.39 -16.16
CA LEU A 127 -7.57 -3.07 -15.57
C LEU A 127 -7.19 -1.60 -15.74
N ARG A 128 -7.51 -1.00 -16.90
CA ARG A 128 -7.26 0.43 -17.13
C ARG A 128 -8.10 1.31 -16.22
N ALA A 129 -9.38 1.00 -16.09
CA ALA A 129 -10.29 1.73 -15.21
C ALA A 129 -9.87 1.60 -13.75
N LEU A 130 -9.45 0.41 -13.31
CA LEU A 130 -8.90 0.18 -11.95
C LEU A 130 -7.76 1.13 -11.63
N VAL A 131 -6.77 1.23 -12.53
CA VAL A 131 -5.61 2.13 -12.35
C VAL A 131 -6.03 3.60 -12.29
N VAL A 132 -6.97 4.02 -13.14
CA VAL A 132 -7.47 5.40 -13.16
C VAL A 132 -8.20 5.73 -11.86
N VAL A 133 -9.10 4.86 -11.39
CA VAL A 133 -9.82 5.02 -10.12
C VAL A 133 -8.84 5.08 -8.95
N LEU A 134 -7.84 4.18 -8.93
CA LEU A 134 -6.81 4.15 -7.90
C LEU A 134 -6.07 5.49 -7.79
N TYR A 135 -5.58 6.04 -8.91
CA TYR A 135 -4.86 7.31 -8.90
C TYR A 135 -5.75 8.49 -8.53
N LEU A 136 -7.01 8.50 -8.99
CA LEU A 136 -7.95 9.56 -8.61
C LEU A 136 -8.24 9.52 -7.11
N ALA A 137 -8.48 8.33 -6.54
CA ALA A 137 -8.70 8.16 -5.11
C ALA A 137 -7.47 8.60 -4.29
N ALA A 138 -6.26 8.23 -4.74
CA ALA A 138 -4.99 8.62 -4.14
C ALA A 138 -4.82 10.15 -4.08
N ALA A 139 -5.05 10.80 -5.22
CA ALA A 139 -4.90 12.23 -5.36
C ALA A 139 -5.91 12.98 -4.49
N LEU A 140 -7.18 12.56 -4.53
CA LEU A 140 -8.23 13.13 -3.70
C LEU A 140 -7.88 13.00 -2.22
N ALA A 141 -7.46 11.82 -1.76
CA ALA A 141 -7.09 11.64 -0.36
C ALA A 141 -5.95 12.59 0.08
N LYS A 142 -5.00 12.91 -0.82
CA LYS A 142 -3.89 13.85 -0.56
C LYS A 142 -4.26 15.33 -0.63
N LEU A 143 -5.45 15.70 -1.11
CA LEU A 143 -5.94 17.08 -1.12
C LEU A 143 -6.48 17.47 0.27
N ASN A 144 -5.61 17.43 1.27
CA ASN A 144 -5.92 17.76 2.66
C ASN A 144 -4.79 18.60 3.30
N THR A 145 -5.10 19.35 4.35
CA THR A 145 -4.16 20.29 4.98
C THR A 145 -2.96 19.59 5.62
N THR A 146 -3.14 18.37 6.16
CA THR A 146 -2.04 17.60 6.77
C THR A 146 -1.04 17.15 5.70
N TYR A 147 -1.50 16.69 4.54
CA TYR A 147 -0.61 16.29 3.46
C TYR A 147 0.19 17.47 2.90
N LEU A 148 -0.45 18.64 2.81
CA LEU A 148 0.12 19.84 2.22
C LEU A 148 1.05 20.61 3.17
N ASP A 149 0.99 20.34 4.48
CA ASP A 149 1.88 20.93 5.48
C ASP A 149 3.22 20.16 5.55
N PRO A 150 4.36 20.76 5.14
CA PRO A 150 5.66 20.11 5.19
C PRO A 150 6.13 19.69 6.59
N ALA A 151 5.56 20.26 7.66
CA ALA A 151 5.94 19.91 9.03
C ALA A 151 5.38 18.56 9.48
N VAL A 152 4.22 18.16 8.93
CA VAL A 152 3.48 16.96 9.37
C VAL A 152 3.16 15.98 8.24
N SER A 153 3.47 16.34 6.99
CA SER A 153 3.16 15.52 5.82
C SER A 153 3.86 14.16 5.86
N PRO A 154 3.13 13.05 5.62
CA PRO A 154 3.74 11.73 5.46
C PRO A 154 4.73 11.63 4.29
N ALA A 155 4.70 12.59 3.36
CA ALA A 155 5.67 12.67 2.27
C ALA A 155 7.12 12.90 2.78
N GLY A 156 7.30 13.56 3.94
CA GLY A 156 8.61 13.81 4.52
C GLY A 156 9.37 12.51 4.80
N PRO A 157 8.89 11.65 5.73
CA PRO A 157 9.52 10.37 6.01
C PRO A 157 9.69 9.47 4.78
N LEU A 158 8.72 9.44 3.86
CA LEU A 158 8.82 8.64 2.63
C LEU A 158 9.95 9.14 1.72
N SER A 159 10.07 10.46 1.53
CA SER A 159 11.13 11.05 0.72
C SER A 159 12.52 10.86 1.35
N ALA A 160 12.60 10.86 2.68
CA ALA A 160 13.83 10.51 3.39
C ALA A 160 14.27 9.06 3.12
N GLN A 161 13.30 8.13 3.06
CA GLN A 161 13.57 6.74 2.69
C GLN A 161 14.04 6.57 1.24
N VAL A 162 13.65 7.46 0.32
CA VAL A 162 14.19 7.45 -1.06
C VAL A 162 15.65 7.88 -1.07
N LEU A 163 15.99 8.89 -0.27
CA LEU A 163 17.33 9.48 -0.19
C LEU A 163 18.25 8.79 0.83
N TRP A 164 17.93 7.56 1.24
CA TRP A 164 18.67 6.82 2.27
C TRP A 164 20.18 6.68 1.98
N PHE A 165 20.58 6.67 0.71
CA PHE A 165 21.96 6.57 0.26
C PHE A 165 22.71 7.92 0.21
N ALA A 166 22.03 9.03 0.51
CA ALA A 166 22.57 10.39 0.45
C ALA A 166 22.23 11.17 1.74
N PRO A 167 22.80 10.78 2.90
CA PRO A 167 22.45 11.36 4.20
C PRO A 167 22.67 12.87 4.28
N ASP A 168 23.69 13.41 3.60
CA ASP A 168 23.94 14.86 3.55
C ASP A 168 22.79 15.62 2.89
N ALA A 169 22.11 15.00 1.93
CA ALA A 169 20.92 15.58 1.30
C ALA A 169 19.73 15.65 2.26
N LEU A 170 19.73 14.90 3.36
CA LEU A 170 18.69 14.93 4.40
C LEU A 170 18.93 16.01 5.45
N ALA A 171 20.11 16.63 5.50
CA ALA A 171 20.45 17.66 6.48
C ALA A 171 19.50 18.88 6.43
N ALA A 172 18.90 19.13 5.26
CA ALA A 172 17.88 20.16 5.07
C ALA A 172 16.53 19.56 4.60
N PRO A 173 15.39 20.11 5.02
CA PRO A 173 14.06 19.60 4.67
C PRO A 173 13.62 19.94 3.24
N TRP A 174 14.56 20.26 2.33
CA TRP A 174 14.26 20.66 0.95
C TRP A 174 13.50 19.57 0.18
N HIS A 175 13.73 18.29 0.53
CA HIS A 175 13.16 17.10 -0.11
C HIS A 175 11.65 16.93 0.14
N VAL A 176 11.12 17.50 1.24
CA VAL A 176 9.73 17.30 1.64
C VAL A 176 8.75 17.99 0.68
N ARG A 177 8.99 19.25 0.33
CA ARG A 177 8.08 20.01 -0.57
C ARG A 177 8.00 19.40 -1.98
N PRO A 178 9.11 19.05 -2.66
CA PRO A 178 9.08 18.31 -3.91
C PRO A 178 8.36 16.97 -3.79
N ALA A 179 8.49 16.27 -2.66
CA ALA A 179 7.78 15.01 -2.46
C ALA A 179 6.25 15.21 -2.36
N ILE A 180 5.79 16.22 -1.61
CA ILE A 180 4.37 16.60 -1.52
C ILE A 180 3.81 16.95 -2.89
N TRP A 181 4.42 17.94 -3.56
CA TRP A 181 3.86 18.48 -4.80
C TRP A 181 4.10 17.55 -5.99
N GLY A 182 5.22 16.82 -6.01
CA GLY A 182 5.55 15.87 -7.05
C GLY A 182 4.65 14.63 -7.04
N SER A 183 4.37 14.07 -5.86
CA SER A 183 3.43 12.95 -5.73
C SER A 183 2.01 13.38 -6.11
N LEU A 184 1.55 14.54 -5.62
CA LEU A 184 0.21 15.06 -5.92
C LEU A 184 0.06 15.37 -7.40
N ALA A 185 1.05 16.03 -8.02
CA ALA A 185 1.05 16.31 -9.45
C ALA A 185 1.04 15.02 -10.28
N ALA A 186 1.83 14.02 -9.91
CA ALA A 186 1.84 12.72 -10.60
C ALA A 186 0.47 12.03 -10.50
N GLU A 187 -0.10 11.94 -9.29
CA GLU A 187 -1.38 11.26 -9.06
C GLU A 187 -2.57 11.97 -9.72
N LEU A 188 -2.56 13.31 -9.81
CA LEU A 188 -3.56 14.08 -10.57
C LEU A 188 -3.39 13.96 -12.08
N ALA A 189 -2.14 13.99 -12.57
CA ALA A 189 -1.86 13.94 -14.00
C ALA A 189 -2.10 12.55 -14.59
N LEU A 190 -1.78 11.47 -13.87
CA LEU A 190 -1.84 10.11 -14.40
C LEU A 190 -3.23 9.69 -14.91
N PRO A 191 -4.36 9.92 -14.20
CA PRO A 191 -5.70 9.68 -14.72
C PRO A 191 -5.93 10.35 -16.09
N VAL A 192 -5.62 11.64 -16.19
CA VAL A 192 -5.82 12.44 -17.42
C VAL A 192 -4.94 11.91 -18.55
N LEU A 193 -3.65 11.70 -18.28
CA LEU A 193 -2.69 11.25 -19.28
C LEU A 193 -2.94 9.80 -19.74
N LEU A 194 -3.47 8.93 -18.88
CA LEU A 194 -3.81 7.54 -19.21
C LEU A 194 -5.11 7.43 -20.01
N LEU A 195 -6.11 8.25 -19.70
CA LEU A 195 -7.37 8.29 -20.45
C LEU A 195 -7.14 8.73 -21.90
N TRP A 196 -6.30 9.76 -22.11
CA TRP A 196 -5.98 10.24 -23.45
C TRP A 196 -4.94 9.35 -24.15
N ARG A 197 -5.39 8.63 -25.18
CA ARG A 197 -4.57 7.69 -25.98
C ARG A 197 -3.21 8.25 -26.42
N ARG A 198 -3.12 9.53 -26.77
CA ARG A 198 -1.90 10.18 -27.30
C ARG A 198 -0.82 10.39 -26.23
N THR A 199 -1.23 10.58 -24.97
CA THR A 199 -0.32 10.84 -23.84
C THR A 199 0.02 9.60 -23.04
N ARG A 200 -0.58 8.43 -23.33
CA ARG A 200 -0.37 7.19 -22.56
C ARG A 200 1.09 6.78 -22.39
N SER A 201 1.93 6.94 -23.41
CA SER A 201 3.36 6.62 -23.28
C SER A 201 4.05 7.55 -22.28
N ALA A 202 3.71 8.85 -22.27
CA ALA A 202 4.21 9.78 -21.28
C ALA A 202 3.68 9.42 -19.88
N ALA A 203 2.39 9.10 -19.77
CA ALA A 203 1.77 8.63 -18.54
C ALA A 203 2.48 7.40 -17.96
N LEU A 204 2.78 6.41 -18.81
CA LEU A 204 3.52 5.22 -18.41
C LEU A 204 4.91 5.57 -17.91
N VAL A 205 5.65 6.45 -18.58
CA VAL A 205 6.98 6.87 -18.12
C VAL A 205 6.90 7.57 -16.77
N VAL A 206 6.03 8.57 -16.63
CA VAL A 206 5.82 9.30 -15.37
C VAL A 206 5.42 8.33 -14.25
N GLY A 207 4.45 7.46 -14.51
CA GLY A 207 3.96 6.49 -13.54
C GLY A 207 5.01 5.46 -13.13
N LEU A 208 5.79 4.94 -14.08
CA LEU A 208 6.85 3.97 -13.80
C LEU A 208 7.99 4.59 -12.97
N LEU A 209 8.37 5.84 -13.25
CA LEU A 209 9.39 6.55 -12.47
C LEU A 209 8.88 6.94 -11.08
N PHE A 210 7.62 7.37 -10.98
CA PHE A 210 6.95 7.62 -9.69
C PHE A 210 6.93 6.36 -8.82
N HIS A 211 6.54 5.23 -9.40
CA HIS A 211 6.54 3.94 -8.73
C HIS A 211 7.95 3.44 -8.39
N ALA A 212 8.96 3.75 -9.20
CA ALA A 212 10.34 3.44 -8.84
C ALA A 212 10.78 4.20 -7.58
N ALA A 213 10.43 5.49 -7.45
CA ALA A 213 10.68 6.26 -6.23
C ALA A 213 9.92 5.68 -5.02
N LEU A 214 8.64 5.30 -5.21
CA LEU A 214 7.83 4.67 -4.17
C LEU A 214 8.38 3.30 -3.73
N ALA A 215 8.88 2.48 -4.65
CA ALA A 215 9.57 1.24 -4.31
C ALA A 215 10.83 1.49 -3.46
N LEU A 216 11.62 2.52 -3.76
CA LEU A 216 12.75 2.93 -2.91
C LEU A 216 12.30 3.42 -1.53
N ALA A 217 11.14 4.07 -1.45
CA ALA A 217 10.47 4.43 -0.20
C ALA A 217 9.79 3.23 0.53
N GLY A 218 10.08 1.99 0.12
CA GLY A 218 9.61 0.79 0.81
C GLY A 218 8.19 0.33 0.45
N THR A 219 7.48 0.98 -0.48
CA THR A 219 6.12 0.54 -0.89
C THR A 219 6.18 -0.52 -2.01
N VAL A 220 7.02 -1.54 -1.79
CA VAL A 220 7.38 -2.55 -2.81
C VAL A 220 6.19 -3.38 -3.29
N PRO A 221 5.36 -4.01 -2.42
CA PRO A 221 4.26 -4.86 -2.88
C PRO A 221 3.23 -4.11 -3.74
N PHE A 222 2.87 -2.89 -3.31
CA PHE A 222 1.96 -2.03 -4.06
C PHE A 222 2.55 -1.65 -5.41
N THR A 223 3.83 -1.26 -5.44
CA THR A 223 4.52 -0.94 -6.69
C THR A 223 4.49 -2.12 -7.66
N ALA A 224 4.86 -3.32 -7.21
CA ALA A 224 4.87 -4.51 -8.04
C ALA A 224 3.48 -4.82 -8.63
N LEU A 225 2.41 -4.63 -7.84
CA LEU A 225 1.04 -4.77 -8.31
C LEU A 225 0.72 -3.75 -9.42
N VAL A 226 1.06 -2.46 -9.24
CA VAL A 226 0.80 -1.44 -10.26
C VAL A 226 1.59 -1.69 -11.53
N LEU A 227 2.84 -2.18 -11.44
CA LEU A 227 3.61 -2.62 -12.60
C LEU A 227 2.89 -3.72 -13.40
N ALA A 228 2.25 -4.68 -12.72
CA ALA A 228 1.42 -5.68 -13.39
C ALA A 228 0.21 -5.04 -14.10
N LEU A 229 -0.49 -4.12 -13.44
CA LEU A 229 -1.66 -3.44 -14.02
C LEU A 229 -1.29 -2.57 -15.24
N TYR A 230 -0.08 -1.99 -15.28
CA TYR A 230 0.42 -1.20 -16.41
C TYR A 230 0.55 -1.98 -17.72
N VAL A 231 0.60 -3.31 -17.67
CA VAL A 231 0.55 -4.16 -18.88
C VAL A 231 -0.68 -3.86 -19.74
N ALA A 232 -1.82 -3.47 -19.14
CA ALA A 232 -3.03 -3.10 -19.86
C ALA A 232 -2.86 -1.86 -20.76
N PHE A 233 -1.88 -1.01 -20.44
CA PHE A 233 -1.57 0.22 -21.17
C PHE A 233 -0.40 0.07 -22.15
N LEU A 234 0.39 -1.00 -22.05
CA LEU A 234 1.58 -1.18 -22.88
C LEU A 234 1.26 -1.23 -24.40
N PRO A 235 2.00 -0.47 -25.21
CA PRO A 235 2.05 -0.65 -26.66
C PRO A 235 2.44 -2.07 -27.07
N GLY A 236 1.94 -2.56 -28.20
CA GLY A 236 2.21 -3.94 -28.65
C GLY A 236 3.68 -4.22 -28.97
N ASP A 237 4.39 -3.22 -29.48
CA ASP A 237 5.82 -3.29 -29.76
C ASP A 237 6.66 -3.38 -28.48
N VAL A 238 6.25 -2.74 -27.38
CA VAL A 238 6.88 -2.93 -26.06
C VAL A 238 6.73 -4.39 -25.61
N VAL A 239 5.52 -4.94 -25.69
CA VAL A 239 5.24 -6.33 -25.31
C VAL A 239 6.05 -7.31 -26.14
N GLY A 240 6.11 -7.09 -27.47
CA GLY A 240 6.95 -7.88 -28.38
C GLY A 240 8.41 -7.87 -27.97
N ARG A 241 8.99 -6.70 -27.64
CA ARG A 241 10.39 -6.62 -27.18
C ARG A 241 10.63 -7.33 -25.86
N VAL A 242 9.71 -7.24 -24.90
CA VAL A 242 9.81 -7.98 -23.63
C VAL A 242 9.80 -9.49 -23.89
N ARG A 243 8.89 -9.95 -24.75
CA ARG A 243 8.82 -11.35 -25.17
C ARG A 243 10.11 -11.80 -25.86
N ASP A 244 10.64 -11.01 -26.77
CA ASP A 244 11.86 -11.34 -27.50
C ASP A 244 13.09 -11.35 -26.57
N ALA A 245 13.14 -10.43 -25.59
CA ALA A 245 14.15 -10.44 -24.55
C ALA A 245 14.04 -11.70 -23.68
N ALA A 246 12.84 -12.06 -23.23
CA ALA A 246 12.60 -13.30 -22.49
C ALA A 246 12.97 -14.54 -23.34
N ALA A 247 12.68 -14.53 -24.65
CA ALA A 247 13.06 -15.61 -25.55
C ALA A 247 14.58 -15.73 -25.70
N ARG A 248 15.32 -14.62 -25.76
CA ARG A 248 16.80 -14.63 -25.79
C ARG A 248 17.37 -15.23 -24.51
N VAL A 249 16.85 -14.85 -23.35
CA VAL A 249 17.26 -15.42 -22.05
C VAL A 249 17.03 -16.94 -22.03
N ARG A 250 15.90 -17.42 -22.57
CA ARG A 250 15.61 -18.86 -22.68
C ARG A 250 16.58 -19.63 -23.59
N ARG A 251 17.13 -18.99 -24.63
CA ARG A 251 18.08 -19.63 -25.55
C ARG A 251 19.43 -19.89 -24.90
N VAL A 252 19.77 -19.19 -23.81
CA VAL A 252 20.99 -19.45 -23.00
C VAL A 252 20.79 -20.69 -22.09
N GLY A 253 19.86 -21.58 -22.43
CA GLY A 253 19.61 -22.82 -21.70
C GLY A 253 18.86 -22.66 -20.38
N VAL A 254 18.45 -21.44 -20.00
CA VAL A 254 17.70 -21.24 -18.76
C VAL A 254 16.20 -21.44 -19.02
N PRO A 255 15.54 -22.45 -18.42
CA PRO A 255 14.10 -22.65 -18.61
C PRO A 255 13.33 -21.37 -18.26
N ALA A 256 12.27 -21.06 -19.02
CA ALA A 256 11.48 -19.83 -18.85
C ALA A 256 11.01 -19.58 -17.41
N GLY A 257 10.72 -20.66 -16.68
CA GLY A 257 10.32 -20.63 -15.28
C GLY A 257 11.48 -20.76 -14.30
N ALA A 258 12.67 -21.18 -14.74
CA ALA A 258 13.80 -21.44 -13.85
C ALA A 258 14.41 -20.19 -13.26
N LEU A 259 14.44 -19.04 -13.96
CA LEU A 259 14.91 -17.79 -13.34
C LEU A 259 13.98 -17.28 -12.25
N PRO A 260 12.66 -17.12 -12.48
CA PRO A 260 11.77 -16.70 -11.41
C PRO A 260 11.64 -17.77 -10.32
N ALA A 261 11.64 -19.07 -10.67
CA ALA A 261 11.65 -20.14 -9.67
C ALA A 261 12.97 -20.19 -8.88
N ALA A 262 14.12 -20.00 -9.52
CA ALA A 262 15.41 -19.95 -8.83
C ALA A 262 15.57 -18.66 -8.03
N ALA A 263 15.04 -17.52 -8.50
CA ALA A 263 15.00 -16.29 -7.72
C ALA A 263 14.11 -16.46 -6.49
N VAL A 264 12.91 -17.05 -6.65
CA VAL A 264 12.06 -17.43 -5.52
C VAL A 264 12.80 -18.40 -4.63
N CYS A 265 13.29 -19.55 -5.11
CA CYS A 265 14.00 -20.55 -4.29
C CYS A 265 15.27 -20.03 -3.61
N ALA A 266 16.10 -19.22 -4.29
CA ALA A 266 17.29 -18.61 -3.71
C ALA A 266 16.91 -17.61 -2.62
N TRP A 267 15.80 -16.88 -2.81
CA TRP A 267 15.28 -15.97 -1.81
C TRP A 267 14.60 -16.72 -0.66
N LEU A 268 13.85 -17.80 -0.93
CA LEU A 268 13.31 -18.72 0.07
C LEU A 268 14.44 -19.31 0.91
N ALA A 269 15.56 -19.69 0.27
CA ALA A 269 16.75 -20.17 0.93
C ALA A 269 17.40 -19.06 1.78
N ALA A 270 17.53 -17.84 1.26
CA ALA A 270 18.03 -16.70 2.02
C ALA A 270 17.15 -16.38 3.24
N ALA A 271 15.82 -16.41 3.08
CA ALA A 271 14.86 -16.19 4.16
C ALA A 271 14.81 -17.36 5.16
N ALA A 272 15.04 -18.60 4.71
CA ALA A 272 15.20 -19.75 5.60
C ALA A 272 16.52 -19.67 6.39
N LEU A 273 17.58 -19.13 5.80
CA LEU A 273 18.85 -18.83 6.49
C LEU A 273 18.69 -17.64 7.46
N ASP A 274 17.78 -16.69 7.18
CA ASP A 274 17.38 -15.57 8.05
C ASP A 274 16.54 -16.02 9.27
N VAL A 275 16.16 -17.31 9.36
CA VAL A 275 15.64 -17.91 10.61
C VAL A 275 16.74 -18.02 11.68
N ALA A 276 18.02 -17.82 11.32
CA ALA A 276 19.07 -17.51 12.29
C ALA A 276 18.91 -16.07 12.78
N PRO A 277 18.66 -15.81 14.07
CA PRO A 277 18.28 -14.49 14.57
C PRO A 277 19.42 -13.47 14.39
N GLY A 278 19.33 -12.64 13.36
CA GLY A 278 20.30 -11.60 13.04
C GLY A 278 19.73 -10.54 12.08
N ARG A 279 19.54 -9.32 12.57
CA ARG A 279 18.86 -8.17 11.92
C ARG A 279 19.41 -7.73 10.55
N THR A 280 20.56 -8.24 10.11
CA THR A 280 21.28 -7.75 8.92
C THR A 280 20.74 -8.33 7.62
N THR A 281 20.25 -9.58 7.62
CA THR A 281 19.77 -10.27 6.41
C THR A 281 18.44 -9.70 5.92
N GLY A 282 17.49 -9.41 6.82
CA GLY A 282 16.20 -8.81 6.47
C GLY A 282 16.31 -7.40 5.86
N GLU A 283 17.15 -6.52 6.40
CA GLU A 283 17.34 -5.15 5.87
C GLU A 283 18.04 -5.14 4.50
N VAL A 284 19.07 -5.97 4.33
CA VAL A 284 19.76 -6.14 3.04
C VAL A 284 18.79 -6.65 1.99
N LEU A 285 17.98 -7.66 2.34
CA LEU A 285 17.00 -8.27 1.46
C LEU A 285 15.88 -7.30 1.08
N ALA A 286 15.38 -6.53 2.04
CA ALA A 286 14.42 -5.46 1.80
C ALA A 286 15.01 -4.41 0.85
N THR A 287 16.23 -3.94 1.11
CA THR A 287 16.93 -2.95 0.28
C THR A 287 17.16 -3.47 -1.14
N ALA A 288 17.66 -4.70 -1.28
CA ALA A 288 17.84 -5.34 -2.58
C ALA A 288 16.51 -5.44 -3.35
N THR A 289 15.43 -5.78 -2.66
CA THR A 289 14.09 -5.87 -3.26
C THR A 289 13.58 -4.49 -3.70
N ARG A 290 13.77 -3.45 -2.89
CA ARG A 290 13.46 -2.05 -3.25
C ARG A 290 14.19 -1.63 -4.52
N VAL A 291 15.50 -1.85 -4.57
CA VAL A 291 16.35 -1.52 -5.73
C VAL A 291 15.95 -2.32 -6.97
N LEU A 292 15.68 -3.62 -6.82
CA LEU A 292 15.26 -4.48 -7.92
C LEU A 292 13.94 -3.99 -8.54
N VAL A 293 12.93 -3.73 -7.72
CA VAL A 293 11.61 -3.27 -8.20
C VAL A 293 11.69 -1.87 -8.79
N ALA A 294 12.46 -0.97 -8.16
CA ALA A 294 12.72 0.37 -8.72
C ALA A 294 13.44 0.29 -10.07
N GLY A 295 14.49 -0.54 -10.17
CA GLY A 295 15.23 -0.79 -11.39
C GLY A 295 14.35 -1.37 -12.50
N ALA A 296 13.44 -2.30 -12.17
CA ALA A 296 12.46 -2.83 -13.12
C ALA A 296 11.52 -1.74 -13.65
N GLY A 297 11.05 -0.83 -12.78
CA GLY A 297 10.26 0.34 -13.18
C GLY A 297 11.02 1.26 -14.15
N VAL A 298 12.27 1.61 -13.82
CA VAL A 298 13.13 2.45 -14.68
C VAL A 298 13.41 1.78 -16.03
N ALA A 299 13.75 0.49 -16.03
CA ALA A 299 14.00 -0.27 -17.25
C ALA A 299 12.76 -0.33 -18.15
N ALA A 300 11.57 -0.51 -17.56
CA ALA A 300 10.31 -0.45 -18.28
C ALA A 300 10.06 0.95 -18.89
N ALA A 301 10.38 2.03 -18.16
CA ALA A 301 10.24 3.39 -18.66
C ALA A 301 11.15 3.65 -19.87
N VAL A 302 12.43 3.24 -19.79
CA VAL A 302 13.39 3.32 -20.90
C VAL A 302 12.89 2.52 -22.12
N LEU A 303 12.32 1.33 -21.88
CA LEU A 303 11.76 0.52 -22.95
C LEU A 303 10.58 1.22 -23.64
N VAL A 304 9.68 1.87 -22.88
CA VAL A 304 8.56 2.66 -23.42
C VAL A 304 9.04 3.87 -24.23
N VAL A 305 10.08 4.57 -23.78
CA VAL A 305 10.66 5.71 -24.53
C VAL A 305 11.32 5.25 -25.83
N SER A 306 12.15 4.20 -25.77
CA SER A 306 12.91 3.70 -26.93
C SER A 306 12.04 3.05 -28.01
N THR A 307 10.85 2.56 -27.65
CA THR A 307 9.83 2.06 -28.59
C THR A 307 9.04 3.20 -29.24
N GLY A 308 8.62 4.18 -28.44
CA GLY A 308 7.87 5.35 -28.91
C GLY A 308 8.62 6.19 -29.95
N ARG A 309 9.95 6.32 -29.85
CA ARG A 309 10.76 7.06 -30.83
C ARG A 309 10.78 6.37 -32.20
N ARG A 310 10.91 5.04 -32.25
CA ARG A 310 10.99 4.27 -33.51
C ARG A 310 9.65 4.24 -34.25
N THR A 311 8.54 4.12 -33.51
CA THR A 311 7.21 4.11 -34.13
C THR A 311 6.82 5.45 -34.73
N ARG A 312 7.36 6.58 -34.22
CA ARG A 312 7.20 7.90 -34.85
C ARG A 312 8.09 8.06 -36.08
N ALA A 313 9.33 7.60 -36.03
CA ALA A 313 10.27 7.71 -37.16
C ALA A 313 9.90 6.80 -38.35
N GLY A 314 9.30 5.63 -38.10
CA GLY A 314 8.97 4.65 -39.15
C GLY A 314 7.53 4.69 -39.67
N ARG A 315 6.64 5.54 -39.13
CA ARG A 315 5.26 5.65 -39.63
C ARG A 315 5.23 6.56 -40.86
N GLY A 316 5.50 5.96 -42.02
CA GLY A 316 4.98 6.47 -43.28
C GLY A 316 3.43 6.51 -43.25
N PRO A 317 2.79 7.35 -44.07
CA PRO A 317 1.33 7.59 -44.07
C PRO A 317 0.47 6.32 -44.20
N SER A 318 1.02 5.21 -44.70
CA SER A 318 0.28 3.97 -44.96
C SER A 318 -0.08 3.14 -43.71
N ALA A 319 0.65 3.29 -42.59
CA ALA A 319 0.39 2.50 -41.37
C ALA A 319 -0.84 2.95 -40.57
N ALA A 320 -1.45 4.09 -40.91
CA ALA A 320 -2.67 4.59 -40.27
C ALA A 320 -3.93 3.82 -40.68
N ALA A 321 -3.90 3.12 -41.82
CA ALA A 321 -5.07 2.42 -42.37
C ALA A 321 -5.36 1.08 -41.67
N GLY A 322 -4.32 0.34 -41.23
CA GLY A 322 -4.47 -1.00 -40.66
C GLY A 322 -4.77 -1.07 -39.16
N ALA A 323 -4.65 0.03 -38.42
CA ALA A 323 -4.82 0.04 -36.95
C ALA A 323 -6.27 0.27 -36.47
N ARG A 324 -7.24 0.35 -37.40
CA ARG A 324 -8.67 0.30 -37.06
C ARG A 324 -9.05 -1.16 -36.81
N SER A 325 -8.57 -1.72 -35.70
CA SER A 325 -9.04 -3.01 -35.17
C SER A 325 -10.56 -2.92 -35.02
N SER A 326 -11.27 -3.50 -35.97
CA SER A 326 -12.70 -3.33 -36.26
C SER A 326 -13.63 -4.07 -35.29
N GLY A 327 -13.10 -4.60 -34.19
CA GLY A 327 -13.92 -5.08 -33.08
C GLY A 327 -14.50 -3.89 -32.33
N ARG A 328 -15.78 -3.58 -32.55
CA ARG A 328 -16.54 -2.74 -31.61
C ARG A 328 -16.24 -3.24 -30.19
N PRO A 329 -15.83 -2.36 -29.25
CA PRO A 329 -15.61 -2.79 -27.87
C PRO A 329 -16.90 -3.46 -27.40
N GLY A 330 -16.82 -4.75 -27.10
CA GLY A 330 -17.95 -5.48 -26.53
C GLY A 330 -18.41 -4.77 -25.27
N ARG A 331 -19.71 -4.86 -24.95
CA ARG A 331 -20.24 -4.29 -23.71
C ARG A 331 -19.39 -4.78 -22.52
N PRO A 332 -19.00 -3.90 -21.59
CA PRO A 332 -18.22 -4.30 -20.43
C PRO A 332 -18.97 -5.39 -19.67
N ALA A 333 -18.24 -6.36 -19.12
CA ALA A 333 -18.87 -7.40 -18.31
C ALA A 333 -19.54 -6.75 -17.09
N PRO A 334 -20.79 -7.13 -16.73
CA PRO A 334 -21.46 -6.58 -15.55
C PRO A 334 -20.62 -6.70 -14.27
N ALA A 335 -19.90 -7.82 -14.10
CA ALA A 335 -18.98 -8.04 -12.98
C ALA A 335 -17.89 -6.97 -12.89
N PHE A 336 -17.33 -6.54 -14.03
CA PHE A 336 -16.30 -5.50 -14.06
C PHE A 336 -16.85 -4.13 -13.71
N VAL A 337 -18.06 -3.80 -14.16
CA VAL A 337 -18.74 -2.56 -13.78
C VAL A 337 -19.04 -2.55 -12.28
N ALA A 338 -19.60 -3.65 -11.76
CA ALA A 338 -19.89 -3.80 -10.34
C ALA A 338 -18.62 -3.67 -9.47
N GLY A 339 -17.51 -4.29 -9.87
CA GLY A 339 -16.23 -4.17 -9.17
C GLY A 339 -15.68 -2.74 -9.17
N LEU A 340 -15.80 -2.01 -10.28
CA LEU A 340 -15.40 -0.59 -10.33
C LEU A 340 -16.26 0.27 -9.41
N VAL A 341 -17.59 0.06 -9.43
CA VAL A 341 -18.50 0.77 -8.54
C VAL A 341 -18.15 0.49 -7.07
N ALA A 342 -17.91 -0.77 -6.72
CA ALA A 342 -17.50 -1.14 -5.36
C ALA A 342 -16.22 -0.42 -4.92
N LEU A 343 -15.21 -0.34 -5.79
CA LEU A 343 -13.97 0.37 -5.49
C LEU A 343 -14.15 1.89 -5.35
N VAL A 344 -15.01 2.49 -6.18
CA VAL A 344 -15.36 3.91 -6.05
C VAL A 344 -16.07 4.15 -4.72
N LEU A 345 -16.99 3.29 -4.33
CA LEU A 345 -17.67 3.37 -3.03
C LEU A 345 -16.69 3.21 -1.86
N VAL A 346 -15.73 2.30 -1.96
CA VAL A 346 -14.67 2.17 -0.95
C VAL A 346 -13.82 3.44 -0.87
N ALA A 347 -13.38 3.99 -2.01
CA ALA A 347 -12.63 5.24 -2.04
C ALA A 347 -13.45 6.44 -1.52
N ALA A 348 -14.76 6.43 -1.73
CA ALA A 348 -15.68 7.45 -1.25
C ALA A 348 -16.01 7.30 0.25
N SER A 349 -15.80 6.12 0.83
CA SER A 349 -16.23 5.81 2.20
C SER A 349 -15.75 6.79 3.29
N PRO A 350 -14.52 7.37 3.27
CA PRO A 350 -14.10 8.34 4.28
C PRO A 350 -14.97 9.61 4.24
N TYR A 351 -15.34 10.04 3.03
CA TYR A 351 -16.16 11.23 2.81
C TYR A 351 -17.65 11.01 3.15
N LEU A 352 -18.05 9.74 3.31
CA LEU A 352 -19.40 9.35 3.75
C LEU A 352 -19.47 9.13 5.27
N GLY A 353 -18.42 9.50 6.02
CA GLY A 353 -18.35 9.31 7.47
C GLY A 353 -18.03 7.88 7.91
N HIS A 354 -17.60 7.02 6.98
CA HIS A 354 -17.08 5.69 7.31
C HIS A 354 -15.57 5.72 7.56
N ARG A 355 -15.02 4.58 7.99
CA ARG A 355 -13.62 4.45 8.38
C ARG A 355 -12.67 4.83 7.22
N ALA A 356 -11.69 5.68 7.51
CA ALA A 356 -10.65 6.09 6.55
C ALA A 356 -9.56 5.03 6.31
N GLY A 357 -9.44 4.06 7.23
CA GLY A 357 -8.57 2.90 7.06
C GLY A 357 -9.02 2.07 5.87
N ASP A 358 -8.09 1.74 4.97
CA ASP A 358 -8.28 0.84 3.81
C ASP A 358 -9.06 1.44 2.62
N ALA A 359 -9.38 2.73 2.66
CA ALA A 359 -10.12 3.46 1.62
C ALA A 359 -9.22 4.16 0.58
N PHE A 360 -8.09 3.56 0.19
CA PHE A 360 -7.09 4.16 -0.71
C PHE A 360 -6.50 5.50 -0.23
N THR A 361 -6.50 5.73 1.09
CA THR A 361 -5.96 6.96 1.70
C THR A 361 -4.43 7.03 1.69
N MET A 362 -3.72 5.96 1.31
CA MET A 362 -2.29 5.88 0.91
C MET A 362 -1.37 7.03 1.38
N TYR A 363 -1.00 7.01 2.66
CA TYR A 363 -0.08 7.98 3.29
C TYR A 363 -0.51 9.44 3.08
N SER A 364 -1.81 9.72 3.07
CA SER A 364 -2.32 11.08 2.89
C SER A 364 -2.41 11.88 4.18
N GLY A 365 -2.49 11.22 5.35
CA GLY A 365 -2.86 11.91 6.59
C GLY A 365 -4.30 12.47 6.58
N LEU A 366 -5.17 11.94 5.72
CA LEU A 366 -6.58 12.32 5.68
C LEU A 366 -7.28 11.98 7.00
N ASP A 367 -7.92 12.99 7.58
CA ASP A 367 -8.89 12.87 8.67
C ASP A 367 -10.24 13.33 8.13
N ALA A 368 -11.15 12.38 8.02
CA ALA A 368 -12.54 12.57 7.62
C ALA A 368 -13.49 12.03 8.70
N SER A 369 -13.03 12.03 9.95
CA SER A 369 -13.85 11.62 11.09
C SER A 369 -14.91 12.68 11.40
N PRO A 370 -15.99 12.33 12.12
CA PRO A 370 -17.00 13.32 12.55
C PRO A 370 -16.41 14.46 13.40
N ASP A 371 -15.33 14.19 14.13
CA ASP A 371 -14.69 15.14 15.03
C ASP A 371 -13.58 15.97 14.35
N GLY A 372 -13.15 15.55 13.14
CA GLY A 372 -12.01 16.12 12.43
C GLY A 372 -12.17 16.02 10.91
N TRP A 373 -12.15 17.18 10.25
CA TRP A 373 -12.14 17.27 8.79
C TRP A 373 -10.97 18.13 8.35
N ASN A 374 -9.99 17.53 7.69
CA ASN A 374 -8.82 18.24 7.18
C ASN A 374 -8.76 18.32 5.64
N HIS A 375 -9.79 17.82 4.95
CA HIS A 375 -9.84 17.83 3.50
C HIS A 375 -10.15 19.24 2.95
N VAL A 376 -9.55 19.59 1.80
CA VAL A 376 -9.68 20.95 1.21
C VAL A 376 -11.07 21.19 0.63
N LEU A 377 -11.79 20.14 0.20
CA LEU A 377 -13.18 20.26 -0.25
C LEU A 377 -14.14 20.39 0.94
N PRO A 378 -15.00 21.41 0.97
CA PRO A 378 -16.05 21.55 1.98
C PRO A 378 -17.24 20.64 1.61
N LEU A 379 -17.21 19.37 2.03
CA LEU A 379 -18.31 18.43 1.77
C LEU A 379 -19.31 18.31 2.93
N HIS A 380 -18.90 18.72 4.13
CA HIS A 380 -19.78 18.84 5.28
C HIS A 380 -19.63 20.25 5.86
N GLU A 381 -20.72 20.99 5.96
CA GLU A 381 -20.82 21.99 7.01
C GLU A 381 -20.69 21.21 8.31
N ALA A 382 -19.51 21.29 8.94
CA ALA A 382 -19.32 20.74 10.26
C ALA A 382 -20.45 21.32 11.12
N PRO A 383 -21.24 20.48 11.84
CA PRO A 383 -22.24 21.01 12.74
C PRO A 383 -21.56 22.06 13.60
N PRO A 384 -22.13 23.27 13.73
CA PRO A 384 -21.47 24.39 14.39
C PRO A 384 -20.94 23.85 15.70
N ARG A 385 -19.60 23.91 15.89
CA ARG A 385 -18.94 23.44 17.12
C ARG A 385 -19.73 24.06 18.24
N GLY A 386 -20.59 23.26 18.87
CA GLY A 386 -21.55 23.77 19.83
C GLY A 386 -20.73 24.59 20.79
N GLU A 387 -20.94 25.91 20.79
CA GLU A 387 -20.26 26.80 21.71
C GLU A 387 -20.54 26.19 23.06
N GLY A 388 -19.51 25.54 23.61
CA GLY A 388 -19.64 24.81 24.84
C GLY A 388 -20.30 25.79 25.78
N THR A 389 -21.48 25.43 26.26
CA THR A 389 -22.16 26.09 27.35
C THR A 389 -21.06 26.29 28.40
N ARG A 390 -20.52 27.50 28.45
CA ARG A 390 -19.68 27.97 29.54
C ARG A 390 -20.60 27.89 30.72
N GLY A 391 -20.57 26.73 31.38
CA GLY A 391 -21.26 26.44 32.61
C GLY A 391 -20.83 27.49 33.60
N ARG A 392 -21.69 28.51 33.67
CA ARG A 392 -21.79 29.53 34.69
C ARG A 392 -21.55 28.84 36.03
N THR A 393 -20.48 29.20 36.70
CA THR A 393 -20.27 28.92 38.12
C THR A 393 -21.44 29.51 38.90
N SER A 394 -22.44 28.69 39.23
CA SER A 394 -23.44 29.06 40.23
C SER A 394 -22.90 28.70 41.61
N THR A 395 -22.54 29.75 42.32
CA THR A 395 -22.62 29.92 43.78
C THR A 395 -23.54 28.95 44.53
N GLY A 396 -23.06 28.45 45.68
CA GLY A 396 -23.89 28.24 46.86
C GLY A 396 -24.09 26.78 47.30
N GLY A 397 -23.38 26.37 48.35
CA GLY A 397 -23.67 25.11 49.04
C GLY A 397 -22.59 24.70 50.04
N ARG A 398 -22.52 25.38 51.20
CA ARG A 398 -21.81 24.88 52.39
C ARG A 398 -22.60 23.71 53.00
N PRO A 399 -21.98 22.58 53.35
CA PRO A 399 -22.47 21.75 54.44
C PRO A 399 -21.76 22.12 55.74
N ALA A 400 -22.58 22.25 56.79
CA ALA A 400 -22.16 22.45 58.17
C ALA A 400 -21.40 21.21 58.69
N VAL A 401 -20.30 21.44 59.40
CA VAL A 401 -19.58 20.44 60.18
C VAL A 401 -19.73 20.83 61.66
N GLU A 402 -20.37 19.94 62.41
CA GLU A 402 -20.56 20.02 63.87
C GLU A 402 -19.26 19.67 64.61
N PRO A 403 -19.01 20.23 65.82
CA PRO A 403 -17.74 20.06 66.52
C PRO A 403 -17.80 18.89 67.52
N VAL A 404 -16.84 17.98 67.43
CA VAL A 404 -16.60 16.97 68.48
C VAL A 404 -15.32 17.32 69.25
N ARG A 405 -15.49 17.46 70.56
CA ARG A 405 -14.47 17.75 71.59
C ARG A 405 -13.52 16.55 71.75
N GLY A 406 -12.25 16.85 72.08
CA GLY A 406 -11.21 15.87 72.49
C GLY A 406 -11.51 15.18 73.84
N PRO A 407 -10.55 14.44 74.45
CA PRO A 407 -9.23 15.00 74.78
C PRO A 407 -8.00 14.05 74.74
N GLU A 408 -6.84 14.69 74.90
CA GLU A 408 -5.59 14.22 75.56
C GLU A 408 -4.65 13.19 74.90
N GLY A 409 -3.40 13.64 74.66
CA GLY A 409 -2.25 12.96 75.26
C GLY A 409 -0.94 12.91 74.45
N ARG A 410 0.07 13.63 74.98
CA ARG A 410 1.53 13.33 74.96
C ARG A 410 2.42 13.82 73.79
N ARG A 411 3.00 15.00 74.02
CA ARG A 411 4.44 15.34 74.09
C ARG A 411 5.45 14.45 73.34
N ARG A 412 6.22 15.06 72.41
CA ARG A 412 7.69 15.23 72.53
C ARG A 412 8.24 16.22 71.50
N ALA A 413 9.25 16.98 71.94
CA ALA A 413 9.88 18.11 71.27
C ALA A 413 11.31 17.75 70.79
N ALA A 414 11.75 18.35 69.68
CA ALA A 414 13.15 18.75 69.37
C ALA A 414 13.16 19.49 68.00
N ARG A 415 13.22 20.84 67.97
CA ARG A 415 14.41 21.72 67.82
C ARG A 415 15.07 21.79 66.43
N ARG A 416 14.92 23.00 65.82
CA ARG A 416 15.88 23.80 65.00
C ARG A 416 16.28 23.20 63.63
N ARG A 417 16.27 23.91 62.50
CA ARG A 417 16.92 25.20 62.14
C ARG A 417 16.34 25.78 60.83
N HIS A 418 16.29 27.12 60.71
CA HIS A 418 16.21 27.84 59.42
C HIS A 418 17.55 27.78 58.66
N PRO A 419 17.53 27.86 57.32
CA PRO A 419 18.04 29.07 56.67
C PRO A 419 17.28 29.50 55.40
N GLY A 420 17.22 30.84 55.18
CA GLY A 420 17.61 31.53 53.93
C GLY A 420 16.77 31.38 52.64
N PRO A 421 16.55 32.47 51.86
CA PRO A 421 15.76 32.46 50.64
C PRO A 421 16.62 32.01 49.44
N HIS A 422 16.17 31.00 48.71
CA HIS A 422 16.76 30.62 47.42
C HIS A 422 16.01 31.28 46.27
N THR A 423 16.78 32.04 45.49
CA THR A 423 16.50 32.58 44.17
C THR A 423 16.04 31.48 43.20
N ILE A 424 14.99 31.77 42.44
CA ILE A 424 14.46 30.94 41.35
C ILE A 424 15.31 31.19 40.09
N PRO A 425 15.93 30.18 39.46
CA PRO A 425 16.45 30.33 38.11
C PRO A 425 15.32 30.09 37.10
N THR A 426 15.03 31.12 36.30
CA THR A 426 14.27 31.01 35.05
C THR A 426 15.02 30.11 34.08
N SER A 427 14.62 28.84 34.04
CA SER A 427 14.98 27.88 33.00
C SER A 427 14.03 28.04 31.81
N THR A 428 14.55 28.58 30.72
CA THR A 428 13.91 28.58 29.40
C THR A 428 13.92 27.16 28.83
N LEU A 429 12.82 26.43 29.03
CA LEU A 429 12.56 25.15 28.36
C LEU A 429 12.34 25.40 26.86
N ARG A 430 13.37 25.12 26.06
CA ARG A 430 13.29 25.00 24.60
C ARG A 430 12.62 23.65 24.29
N PRO A 431 11.63 23.57 23.39
CA PRO A 431 11.05 22.28 22.99
C PRO A 431 12.13 21.40 22.33
N PRO A 432 12.12 20.07 22.56
CA PRO A 432 13.06 19.17 21.92
C PRO A 432 12.85 19.21 20.40
N GLY A 433 13.94 19.37 19.65
CA GLY A 433 13.94 19.24 18.20
C GLY A 433 13.57 17.80 17.75
N PRO A 434 13.21 17.61 16.47
CA PRO A 434 12.80 16.30 15.96
C PRO A 434 13.95 15.27 16.07
N PRO A 435 13.66 14.02 16.48
CA PRO A 435 14.69 13.01 16.66
C PRO A 435 15.29 12.57 15.32
N THR A 436 16.61 12.62 15.25
CA THR A 436 17.44 12.05 14.17
C THR A 436 17.46 10.52 14.26
N SER A 437 17.23 9.84 13.12
CA SER A 437 17.33 8.39 12.87
C SER A 437 17.00 7.47 14.06
N SER A 438 15.72 7.12 14.22
CA SER A 438 15.30 6.19 15.26
C SER A 438 15.79 4.77 14.96
N LYS A 439 16.76 4.30 15.73
CA LYS A 439 17.16 2.89 15.82
C LYS A 439 15.91 2.03 16.03
N LEU A 440 15.68 1.02 15.20
CA LEU A 440 14.56 0.08 15.36
C LEU A 440 14.95 -1.05 16.31
N VAL A 441 14.03 -1.45 17.18
CA VAL A 441 14.17 -2.56 18.13
C VAL A 441 13.16 -3.63 17.74
N ALA A 442 13.62 -4.88 17.64
CA ALA A 442 12.75 -6.03 17.47
C ALA A 442 11.97 -6.24 18.76
N VAL A 443 10.64 -6.35 18.66
CA VAL A 443 9.74 -6.55 19.79
C VAL A 443 8.72 -7.62 19.46
N ARG A 444 8.17 -8.31 20.45
CA ARG A 444 6.93 -9.07 20.30
C ARG A 444 5.76 -8.12 20.53
N LEU A 445 4.95 -7.88 19.51
CA LEU A 445 3.87 -6.90 19.60
C LEU A 445 2.56 -7.59 19.98
N HIS A 446 1.97 -7.17 21.09
CA HIS A 446 0.64 -7.57 21.51
C HIS A 446 -0.32 -6.41 21.30
N THR A 447 -1.40 -6.64 20.55
CA THR A 447 -2.45 -5.63 20.37
C THR A 447 -3.76 -6.05 20.99
N ARG A 448 -4.48 -5.12 21.63
CA ARG A 448 -5.80 -5.39 22.19
C ARG A 448 -6.87 -5.39 21.08
N ARG A 449 -7.79 -6.35 21.09
CA ARG A 449 -8.99 -6.34 20.21
C ARG A 449 -9.92 -5.18 20.57
N ALA A 450 -10.83 -4.87 19.66
CA ALA A 450 -11.86 -3.83 19.85
C ALA A 450 -12.79 -4.10 21.06
N ASP A 451 -12.89 -5.37 21.50
CA ASP A 451 -13.62 -5.75 22.73
C ASP A 451 -12.93 -5.27 24.01
N GLY A 452 -11.67 -4.85 23.93
CA GLY A 452 -10.87 -4.38 25.07
C GLY A 452 -10.48 -5.46 26.07
N THR A 453 -10.80 -6.73 25.84
CA THR A 453 -10.57 -7.82 26.80
C THR A 453 -9.51 -8.80 26.30
N THR A 454 -9.42 -9.01 24.99
CA THR A 454 -8.54 -10.04 24.42
C THR A 454 -7.28 -9.43 23.81
N TRP A 455 -6.12 -9.93 24.20
CA TRP A 455 -4.85 -9.62 23.57
C TRP A 455 -4.57 -10.57 22.40
N VAL A 456 -4.12 -10.00 21.29
CA VAL A 456 -3.70 -10.74 20.10
C VAL A 456 -2.20 -10.53 19.95
N ASP A 457 -1.46 -11.64 20.03
CA ASP A 457 -0.05 -11.68 19.64
C ASP A 457 0.04 -11.45 18.13
N ARG A 458 0.71 -10.36 17.73
CA ARG A 458 0.98 -10.00 16.34
C ARG A 458 2.32 -10.56 15.86
N GLY A 459 3.03 -11.30 16.71
CA GLY A 459 4.35 -11.83 16.43
C GLY A 459 5.45 -10.78 16.58
N GLY A 460 6.59 -11.05 15.95
CA GLY A 460 7.71 -10.12 15.91
C GLY A 460 7.40 -8.89 15.07
N ALA A 461 7.61 -7.71 15.64
CA ALA A 461 7.51 -6.41 14.99
C ALA A 461 8.80 -5.62 15.22
N TYR A 462 9.01 -4.58 14.42
CA TYR A 462 10.09 -3.61 14.63
C TYR A 462 9.48 -2.27 14.96
N VAL A 463 9.83 -1.72 16.13
CA VAL A 463 9.35 -0.41 16.56
C VAL A 463 10.54 0.52 16.83
N PRO A 464 10.39 1.85 16.66
CA PRO A 464 11.41 2.80 17.07
C PRO A 464 11.84 2.56 18.53
N GLU A 465 13.13 2.67 18.84
CA GLU A 465 13.65 2.52 20.21
C GLU A 465 12.92 3.45 21.20
N SER A 466 12.45 4.60 20.73
CA SER A 466 11.62 5.53 21.50
C SER A 466 10.27 4.95 21.96
N VAL A 467 9.75 3.92 21.28
CA VAL A 467 8.52 3.19 21.66
C VAL A 467 8.80 2.16 22.76
N VAL A 468 10.03 1.66 22.84
CA VAL A 468 10.44 0.66 23.84
C VAL A 468 10.87 1.31 25.15
N ARG A 469 11.11 2.63 25.16
CA ARG A 469 11.49 3.33 26.39
C ARG A 469 10.30 3.43 27.36
N PRO A 470 10.53 3.26 28.67
CA PRO A 470 9.51 3.52 29.68
C PRO A 470 8.85 4.87 29.47
N GLY A 471 7.52 4.90 29.43
CA GLY A 471 6.73 6.13 29.22
C GLY A 471 6.42 6.47 27.75
N ALA A 472 6.78 5.61 26.79
CA ALA A 472 6.25 5.73 25.43
C ALA A 472 4.72 5.69 25.44
N THR A 473 4.09 6.66 24.78
CA THR A 473 2.62 6.80 24.79
C THR A 473 1.97 6.32 23.50
N GLY A 474 2.73 6.13 22.42
CA GLY A 474 2.18 5.84 21.10
C GLY A 474 3.10 5.01 20.22
N LEU A 475 2.48 4.17 19.40
CA LEU A 475 3.11 3.34 18.37
C LEU A 475 2.24 3.41 17.12
N PHE A 476 2.82 3.69 15.96
CA PHE A 476 2.13 3.51 14.69
C PHE A 476 2.49 2.13 14.11
N TYR A 477 1.51 1.26 13.99
CA TYR A 477 1.69 -0.11 13.49
C TYR A 477 0.52 -0.47 12.57
N ASP A 478 0.82 -1.10 11.44
CA ASP A 478 -0.18 -1.55 10.45
C ASP A 478 -1.16 -0.43 10.02
N GLY A 479 -0.64 0.78 9.81
CA GLY A 479 -1.46 1.93 9.40
C GLY A 479 -2.36 2.51 10.50
N LEU A 480 -2.30 1.98 11.72
CA LEU A 480 -3.10 2.40 12.86
C LEU A 480 -2.22 3.01 13.95
N SER A 481 -2.75 4.05 14.61
CA SER A 481 -2.15 4.53 15.85
C SER A 481 -2.59 3.64 17.00
N HIS A 482 -1.62 3.18 17.77
CA HIS A 482 -1.81 2.44 19.00
C HIS A 482 -1.26 3.27 20.16
N GLN A 483 -1.95 3.25 21.30
CA GLN A 483 -1.44 3.71 22.57
C GLN A 483 -0.65 2.59 23.20
N VAL A 484 0.63 2.81 23.48
CA VAL A 484 1.45 1.83 24.21
C VAL A 484 0.96 1.82 25.66
N GLU A 485 0.56 0.65 26.15
CA GLU A 485 0.08 0.46 27.52
C GLU A 485 1.19 -0.05 28.43
N ASP A 486 2.01 -0.96 27.91
CA ASP A 486 3.04 -1.62 28.67
C ASP A 486 4.19 -2.02 27.73
N VAL A 487 5.41 -2.02 28.27
CA VAL A 487 6.60 -2.53 27.60
C VAL A 487 7.32 -3.42 28.59
N ARG A 488 7.47 -4.70 28.27
CA ARG A 488 8.06 -5.71 29.14
C ARG A 488 9.34 -6.26 28.54
N GLY A 489 10.23 -6.76 29.40
CA GLY A 489 11.48 -7.39 28.99
C GLY A 489 12.61 -6.40 28.73
N GLU A 490 13.82 -6.94 28.58
CA GLU A 490 15.03 -6.19 28.29
C GLU A 490 15.80 -6.84 27.13
N GLY A 491 16.56 -6.04 26.39
CA GLY A 491 17.44 -6.56 25.34
C GLY A 491 16.70 -7.06 24.09
N ALA A 492 16.83 -8.35 23.79
CA ALA A 492 16.27 -8.97 22.57
C ALA A 492 14.83 -9.46 22.73
N ASP A 493 14.34 -9.61 23.97
CA ASP A 493 13.03 -10.16 24.31
C ASP A 493 12.08 -9.08 24.83
N VAL A 494 12.00 -7.97 24.11
CA VAL A 494 11.09 -6.87 24.46
C VAL A 494 9.69 -7.18 23.94
N GLU A 495 8.68 -7.10 24.79
CA GLU A 495 7.28 -7.18 24.41
C GLU A 495 6.63 -5.80 24.50
N VAL A 496 5.96 -5.36 23.44
CA VAL A 496 5.21 -4.11 23.44
C VAL A 496 3.72 -4.43 23.44
N TRP A 497 3.01 -3.95 24.44
CA TRP A 497 1.58 -4.16 24.61
C TRP A 497 0.87 -2.84 24.28
N ALA A 498 0.16 -2.80 23.15
CA ALA A 498 -0.42 -1.58 22.64
C ALA A 498 -1.92 -1.72 22.36
N ARG A 499 -2.73 -0.80 22.88
CA ARG A 499 -4.16 -0.72 22.56
C ARG A 499 -4.33 0.12 21.31
N ALA A 500 -5.20 -0.27 20.38
CA ALA A 500 -5.58 0.64 19.30
C ALA A 500 -6.08 1.96 19.89
N ALA A 501 -5.56 3.10 19.42
CA ALA A 501 -6.05 4.40 19.84
C ALA A 501 -7.48 4.53 19.31
N THR A 502 -8.46 4.14 20.12
CA THR A 502 -9.86 4.43 19.83
C THR A 502 -9.96 5.94 19.82
N GLY A 503 -10.24 6.53 18.65
CA GLY A 503 -10.67 7.93 18.56
C GLY A 503 -11.71 8.12 19.66
N GLY A 504 -11.37 8.93 20.66
CA GLY A 504 -11.97 8.85 21.97
C GLY A 504 -13.45 9.19 21.92
N ARG A 505 -14.32 8.18 21.87
CA ARG A 505 -15.68 8.34 22.41
C ARG A 505 -15.55 8.41 23.92
N ARG A 506 -15.37 9.64 24.44
CA ARG A 506 -15.61 9.91 25.86
C ARG A 506 -17.06 9.50 26.15
N ARG A 507 -17.23 8.68 27.18
CA ARG A 507 -18.55 8.36 27.75
C ARG A 507 -19.17 9.59 28.38
#